data_AF-A0A962M355-F1
#
_entry.id   AF-A0A962M355-F1
#
_cell.length_a   1.000
_cell.length_b   1.000
_cell.length_c   1.000
_cell.angle_alpha   90.00
_cell.angle_beta   90.00
_cell.angle_gamma   90.00
#
_symmetry.space_group_name_H-M   'P 1'
#
loop_
_entity.id
_entity.type
_entity.pdbx_description
1 polymer ?
#
loop_
_entity_poly.entity_id
_entity_poly.type
_entity_poly.pdbx_seq_one_letter_code
_entity_poly.pdbx_strand_id
1 'polypeptide(L)' 'WQNRIPLIQSALARHNPESMAQLLQQAITVDGSIKGFAGGRPWDNLEDLILGLCRVPLLQRAAVP' A
#
# COMPACT_ATOMS: atom_id res chain seq x y z
N TRP A 1 -3.66 -3.39 -22.68
CA TRP A 1 -3.36 -2.26 -21.77
C TRP A 1 -4.52 -1.28 -21.66
N GLN A 2 -5.13 -0.85 -22.78
CA GLN A 2 -6.29 0.06 -22.80
C GLN A 2 -7.45 -0.34 -21.85
N ASN A 3 -7.80 -1.63 -21.77
CA ASN A 3 -8.84 -2.13 -20.87
C ASN A 3 -8.56 -1.94 -19.37
N ARG A 4 -7.31 -1.63 -18.98
CA ARG A 4 -6.93 -1.39 -17.57
C ARG A 4 -6.96 0.10 -17.21
N ILE A 5 -7.06 1.00 -18.18
CA ILE A 5 -7.09 2.45 -17.94
C ILE A 5 -8.26 2.85 -17.02
N PRO A 6 -9.50 2.37 -17.22
CA PRO A 6 -10.62 2.74 -16.34
C PRO A 6 -10.40 2.27 -14.89
N LEU A 7 -9.80 1.08 -14.71
CA LEU A 7 -9.47 0.55 -13.40
C LEU A 7 -8.40 1.38 -12.69
N ILE A 8 -7.36 1.78 -13.41
CA ILE A 8 -6.28 2.63 -12.87
C ILE A 8 -6.81 4.04 -12.55
N GLN A 9 -7.66 4.62 -13.41
CA GLN A 9 -8.29 5.91 -13.18
C GLN A 9 -9.21 5.88 -11.94
N SER A 10 -10.00 4.83 -11.77
CA SER A 10 -10.85 4.65 -10.58
C SER A 10 -10.01 4.52 -9.30
N ALA A 11 -8.86 3.84 -9.36
CA ALA A 11 -7.93 3.81 -8.24
C ALA A 11 -7.35 5.20 -7.96
N LEU A 12 -6.82 5.89 -8.97
CA LEU A 12 -6.26 7.24 -8.87
C LEU A 12 -7.25 8.24 -8.28
N ALA A 13 -8.53 8.17 -8.66
CA ALA A 13 -9.59 9.06 -8.17
C ALA A 13 -9.79 8.98 -6.64
N ARG A 14 -9.38 7.89 -6.00
CA ARG A 14 -9.43 7.73 -4.53
C ARG A 14 -8.23 8.35 -3.82
N HIS A 15 -7.21 8.79 -4.55
CA HIS A 15 -5.94 9.27 -4.01
C HIS A 15 -5.68 10.73 -4.34
N ASN A 16 -5.06 11.44 -3.39
CA ASN A 16 -4.44 12.73 -3.62
C ASN A 16 -2.91 12.56 -3.70
N PRO A 17 -2.14 13.56 -4.17
CA PRO A 17 -0.69 13.45 -4.32
C PRO A 17 0.03 13.01 -3.04
N GLU A 18 -0.41 13.51 -1.89
CA GLU A 18 0.16 13.15 -0.58
C GLU A 18 0.01 11.66 -0.27
N SER A 19 -1.20 11.12 -0.41
CA SER A 19 -1.44 9.68 -0.19
C SER A 19 -0.72 8.79 -1.19
N MET A 20 -0.52 9.28 -2.42
CA MET A 20 0.22 8.54 -3.44
C MET A 20 1.71 8.48 -3.07
N ALA A 21 2.27 9.58 -2.57
CA ALA A 21 3.65 9.61 -2.06
C ALA A 21 3.83 8.66 -0.87
N GLN A 22 2.85 8.60 0.04
CA GLN A 22 2.85 7.65 1.17
C GLN A 22 2.84 6.20 0.67
N LEU A 23 1.98 5.86 -0.30
CA LEU A 23 1.93 4.52 -0.88
C LEU A 23 3.22 4.13 -1.60
N LEU A 24 3.84 5.07 -2.32
CA LEU A 24 5.13 4.86 -2.97
C LEU A 24 6.23 4.57 -1.94
N GLN A 25 6.27 5.34 -0.85
CA GLN A 25 7.23 5.10 0.22
C GLN A 25 7.02 3.74 0.89
N GLN A 26 5.78 3.36 1.18
CA GLN A 26 5.45 2.04 1.72
C GLN A 26 5.85 0.91 0.76
N ALA A 27 5.65 1.08 -0.54
CA ALA A 27 6.07 0.10 -1.54
C ALA A 27 7.58 -0.12 -1.55
N ILE A 28 8.38 0.93 -1.38
CA ILE A 28 9.85 0.83 -1.24
C ILE A 28 10.20 0.04 0.02
N THR A 29 9.53 0.31 1.15
CA THR A 29 9.76 -0.44 2.40
C THR A 29 9.40 -1.92 2.26
N VAL A 30 8.26 -2.24 1.63
CA VAL A 30 7.85 -3.62 1.35
C VAL A 30 8.91 -4.33 0.50
N ASP A 31 9.30 -3.73 -0.63
CA ASP A 31 10.31 -4.30 -1.53
C ASP A 31 11.65 -4.53 -0.80
N GLY A 32 12.10 -3.55 -0.01
CA GLY A 32 13.30 -3.67 0.82
C GLY A 32 13.20 -4.81 1.83
N SER A 33 12.05 -4.97 2.51
CA SER A 33 11.84 -6.02 3.50
C SER A 33 11.74 -7.42 2.90
N ILE A 34 11.16 -7.56 1.70
CA ILE A 34 11.11 -8.83 0.95
C ILE A 34 12.52 -9.24 0.51
N LYS A 35 13.31 -8.28 0.04
CA LYS A 35 14.68 -8.53 -0.44
C LYS A 35 15.71 -8.66 0.70
N GLY A 36 15.31 -8.41 1.95
CA GLY A 36 16.20 -8.45 3.12
C GLY A 36 17.13 -7.25 3.27
N PHE A 37 16.93 -6.17 2.51
CA PHE A 37 17.70 -4.92 2.63
C PHE A 37 17.11 -3.94 3.64
N ALA A 38 15.86 -4.14 4.07
CA ALA A 38 15.22 -3.40 5.15
C ALA A 38 14.66 -4.37 6.21
N GLY A 39 14.67 -3.95 7.47
CA GLY A 39 14.01 -4.70 8.55
C GLY A 39 12.48 -4.61 8.45
N GLY A 40 11.78 -5.51 9.13
CA GLY A 40 10.32 -5.50 9.23
C GLY A 40 9.67 -6.86 8.95
N ARG A 41 8.34 -6.88 8.96
CA ARG A 41 7.53 -8.05 8.62
C ARG A 41 6.96 -7.84 7.20
N PRO A 42 7.55 -8.44 6.16
CA PRO A 42 7.23 -8.09 4.77
C PRO A 42 5.76 -8.31 4.41
N TRP A 43 5.14 -9.35 4.97
CA TRP A 43 3.73 -9.68 4.73
C TRP A 43 2.77 -8.66 5.36
N ASP A 44 3.06 -8.21 6.59
CA ASP A 44 2.29 -7.16 7.26
C ASP A 44 2.41 -5.83 6.52
N ASN A 45 3.62 -5.48 6.10
CA ASN A 45 3.86 -4.25 5.34
C ASN A 45 3.13 -4.29 3.98
N LEU A 46 3.10 -5.47 3.32
CA LEU A 46 2.37 -5.66 2.07
C LEU A 46 0.86 -5.55 2.28
N GLU A 47 0.35 -6.11 3.37
CA GLU A 47 -1.06 -5.98 3.76
C GLU A 47 -1.43 -4.50 3.97
N ASP A 48 -0.64 -3.76 4.74
CA ASP A 48 -0.85 -2.33 4.99
C ASP A 48 -0.82 -1.53 3.68
N LEU A 49 0.09 -1.86 2.76
CA LEU A 49 0.17 -1.25 1.43
C LEU A 49 -1.11 -1.50 0.60
N ILE A 50 -1.63 -2.72 0.61
CA ILE A 50 -2.85 -3.08 -0.14
C ILE A 50 -4.07 -2.37 0.49
N LEU A 51 -4.20 -2.38 1.82
CA LEU A 51 -5.26 -1.68 2.53
C LEU A 51 -5.22 -0.17 2.27
N GLY A 52 -4.02 0.41 2.28
CA GLY A 52 -3.77 1.81 1.93
C GLY A 52 -4.19 2.13 0.49
N LEU A 53 -3.85 1.28 -0.48
CA LEU A 53 -4.27 1.41 -1.88
C LEU A 53 -5.79 1.31 -2.05
N CYS A 54 -6.46 0.55 -1.17
CA CYS A 54 -7.91 0.44 -1.14
C CYS A 54 -8.58 1.63 -0.41
N ARG A 55 -7.81 2.54 0.21
CA ARG A 55 -8.31 3.60 1.12
C ARG A 55 -9.15 3.06 2.28
N VAL A 56 -8.84 1.85 2.72
CA VAL A 56 -9.45 1.26 3.91
C VAL A 56 -8.79 1.87 5.13
N PRO A 57 -9.54 2.50 6.06
CA PRO A 57 -8.97 3.00 7.31
C PRO A 57 -8.34 1.84 8.08
N LEU A 58 -7.10 2.02 8.57
CA LEU A 58 -6.41 1.05 9.45
C LEU A 58 -7.02 1.03 10.86
N LEU A 59 -8.34 1.12 10.97
CA LEU A 59 -9.04 0.80 12.20
C LEU A 59 -8.87 -0.72 12.39
N GLN A 60 -8.24 -1.11 13.50
CA GLN A 60 -8.05 -2.49 13.99
C GLN A 60 -6.71 -3.17 13.63
N ARG A 61 -5.61 -2.63 14.14
CA ARG A 61 -4.38 -3.42 14.44
C ARG A 61 -3.94 -3.26 15.90
N ALA A 62 -4.89 -3.19 16.84
CA ALA A 62 -4.60 -3.10 18.27
C ALA A 62 -5.07 -4.33 19.08
N ALA A 63 -5.54 -5.39 18.43
CA ALA A 63 -6.19 -6.51 19.14
C ALA A 63 -5.96 -7.88 18.48
N VAL A 64 -4.71 -8.25 18.18
CA VAL A 64 -4.36 -9.67 18.00
C VAL A 64 -3.25 -9.98 19.01
N PRO A 65 -3.51 -10.79 20.04
CA PRO A 65 -2.52 -11.18 21.05
C PRO A 65 -1.37 -12.01 20.47
#